data_AF-A0A432XBD0-F1
#
_entry.id   AF-A0A432XBD0-F1
#
_cell.length_a   1.000
_cell.length_b   1.000
_cell.length_c   1.000
_cell.angle_alpha   90.00
_cell.angle_beta   90.00
_cell.angle_gamma   90.00
#
_symmetry.space_group_name_H-M   'P 1'
#
loop_
_entity.id
_entity.type
_entity.pdbx_description
1 polymer ?
#
loop_
_entity_poly.entity_id
_entity_poly.type
_entity_poly.pdbx_seq_one_letter_code
_entity_poly.pdbx_strand_id
1 'polypeptide(L)'
;MTTLLKKVWGDQLRLLGFRRLKLDLANFNAYLVHGLLITWLCGVGRYWDNPRADLWQYLGLGSVAYIFILAGLLWLLILPLKPAHWSYRNVLLFISLASLPALLYAIPVERFMSMEHAQWANVWFLAIVATWRVALLFVYLQRVAKLPLGTVFIATLLPLTLIITALTALNLEHVVFNIMAGLDSVHDKSANDAAYAILFLLTWFSILAFPFLLFGYFYAIYHRRVLAVEVDK
;
A
#
# COMPACT_ATOMS: atom_id res chain seq x y z
N MET A 1 22.51 21.14 5.83
CA MET A 1 21.84 20.24 4.86
C MET A 1 22.10 18.76 5.15
N THR A 2 23.35 18.36 5.42
CA THR A 2 23.73 16.96 5.74
C THR A 2 23.10 16.39 7.00
N THR A 3 22.82 17.20 8.03
CA THR A 3 22.14 16.77 9.27
C THR A 3 20.66 16.44 9.05
N LEU A 4 19.97 17.22 8.21
CA LEU A 4 18.55 17.02 7.90
C LEU A 4 18.34 15.74 7.08
N LEU A 5 19.17 15.51 6.06
CA LEU A 5 19.09 14.29 5.24
C LEU A 5 19.34 13.03 6.06
N LYS A 6 20.35 13.05 6.94
CA LYS A 6 20.61 11.96 7.90
C LYS A 6 19.42 11.69 8.82
N LYS A 7 18.74 12.75 9.28
CA LYS A 7 17.52 12.63 10.11
C LYS A 7 16.39 11.98 9.33
N VAL A 8 16.08 12.47 8.12
CA VAL A 8 15.01 11.93 7.27
C VAL A 8 15.24 10.45 6.98
N TRP A 9 16.47 10.07 6.63
CA TRP A 9 16.84 8.67 6.38
C TRP A 9 16.69 7.81 7.65
N GLY A 10 17.21 8.27 8.78
CA GLY A 10 17.09 7.55 10.06
C GLY A 10 15.64 7.37 10.50
N ASP A 11 14.80 8.38 10.28
CA ASP A 11 13.38 8.33 10.58
C ASP A 11 12.61 7.39 9.63
N GLN A 12 12.97 7.34 8.35
CA GLN A 12 12.44 6.35 7.42
C GLN A 12 12.80 4.92 7.85
N LEU A 13 14.06 4.65 8.19
CA LEU A 13 14.46 3.32 8.66
C LEU A 13 13.77 2.93 9.98
N ARG A 14 13.55 3.91 10.88
CA ARG A 14 12.77 3.68 12.11
C ARG A 14 11.31 3.34 11.78
N LEU A 15 10.69 4.05 10.83
CA LEU A 15 9.34 3.73 10.36
C LEU A 15 9.29 2.30 9.82
N LEU A 16 10.18 1.97 8.90
CA LEU A 16 10.24 0.65 8.26
C LEU A 16 10.53 -0.47 9.26
N GLY A 17 11.31 -0.20 10.30
CA GLY A 17 11.56 -1.11 11.42
C GLY A 17 10.48 -1.09 12.51
N PHE A 18 9.28 -0.57 12.23
CA PHE A 18 8.14 -0.48 13.16
C PHE A 18 8.45 0.20 14.49
N ARG A 19 9.43 1.12 14.53
CA ARG A 19 9.78 1.90 15.72
C ARG A 19 8.87 3.13 15.85
N ARG A 20 8.82 3.73 17.05
CA ARG A 20 8.04 4.96 17.26
C ARG A 20 8.61 6.10 16.43
N LEU A 21 7.79 6.66 15.55
CA LEU A 21 8.13 7.79 14.71
C LEU A 21 7.49 9.07 15.25
N LYS A 22 8.28 10.14 15.35
CA LYS A 22 7.76 11.51 15.54
C LYS A 22 8.13 12.29 14.28
N LEU A 23 7.18 12.41 13.35
CA LEU A 23 7.38 13.18 12.14
C LEU A 23 7.54 14.66 12.51
N ASP A 24 8.67 15.23 12.11
CA ASP A 24 8.94 16.65 12.30
C ASP A 24 8.28 17.44 11.17
N LEU A 25 7.04 17.87 11.43
CA LEU A 25 6.23 18.62 10.46
C LEU A 25 6.82 19.99 10.10
N ALA A 26 7.74 20.54 10.92
CA ALA A 26 8.45 21.77 10.56
C ALA A 26 9.30 21.59 9.30
N ASN A 27 9.76 20.36 9.05
CA ASN A 27 10.58 19.99 7.89
C ASN A 27 9.79 19.19 6.84
N PHE A 28 8.47 19.38 6.77
CA PHE A 28 7.55 18.64 5.88
C PHE A 28 8.07 18.50 4.44
N ASN A 29 8.54 19.60 3.83
CA ASN A 29 9.02 19.59 2.45
C ASN A 29 10.21 18.65 2.24
N ALA A 30 11.11 18.55 3.22
CA ALA A 30 12.28 17.68 3.12
C ALA A 30 11.88 16.20 3.15
N TYR A 31 10.97 15.81 4.05
CA TYR A 31 10.43 14.44 4.08
C TYR A 31 9.66 14.11 2.81
N LEU A 32 8.84 15.06 2.31
CA LEU A 32 8.04 14.85 1.11
C LEU A 32 8.92 14.70 -0.12
N VAL A 33 9.90 15.59 -0.33
CA VAL A 33 10.84 15.49 -1.46
C VAL A 33 11.59 14.15 -1.40
N HIS A 34 12.08 13.77 -0.23
CA HIS A 34 12.76 12.48 -0.04
C HIS A 34 11.86 11.28 -0.37
N GLY A 35 10.63 11.24 0.16
CA GLY A 35 9.68 10.18 -0.13
C GLY A 35 9.24 10.14 -1.59
N LEU A 36 9.08 11.30 -2.23
CA LEU A 36 8.78 11.43 -3.66
C LEU A 36 9.94 10.93 -4.53
N LEU A 37 11.19 11.28 -4.19
CA LEU A 37 12.37 10.80 -4.90
C LEU A 37 12.48 9.28 -4.83
N ILE A 38 12.28 8.67 -3.65
CA ILE A 38 12.27 7.21 -3.52
C ILE A 38 11.12 6.59 -4.32
N THR A 39 9.91 7.16 -4.20
CA THR A 39 8.74 6.68 -4.96
C THR A 39 8.98 6.74 -6.47
N TRP A 40 9.59 7.82 -6.94
CA TRP A 40 9.96 8.01 -8.32
C TRP A 40 11.00 6.98 -8.77
N LEU A 41 12.05 6.75 -7.98
CA LEU A 41 13.04 5.70 -8.25
C LEU A 41 12.41 4.30 -8.29
N CYS A 42 11.47 3.99 -7.40
CA CYS A 42 10.71 2.74 -7.47
C CYS A 42 9.89 2.65 -8.76
N GLY A 43 9.33 3.77 -9.23
CA GLY A 43 8.59 3.85 -10.49
C GLY A 43 9.47 3.58 -11.71
N VAL A 44 10.59 4.30 -11.82
CA VAL A 44 11.58 4.10 -12.89
C VAL A 44 12.10 2.66 -12.85
N GLY A 45 12.47 2.19 -11.66
CA GLY A 45 12.99 0.85 -11.42
C GLY A 45 12.02 -0.27 -11.78
N ARG A 46 10.71 -0.03 -11.86
CA ARG A 46 9.75 -1.07 -12.29
C ARG A 46 9.71 -1.28 -13.81
N TYR A 47 10.12 -0.28 -14.59
CA TYR A 47 9.93 -0.28 -16.04
C TYR A 47 11.23 -0.14 -16.83
N TRP A 48 12.37 0.13 -16.19
CA TRP A 48 13.64 0.42 -16.87
C TRP A 48 14.13 -0.71 -17.80
N ASP A 49 13.75 -1.95 -17.53
CA ASP A 49 14.13 -3.13 -18.31
C ASP A 49 13.01 -3.67 -19.21
N ASN A 50 11.84 -3.03 -19.22
CA ASN A 50 10.68 -3.47 -19.98
C ASN A 50 10.58 -2.77 -21.35
N PRO A 51 10.87 -3.44 -22.47
CA PRO A 51 10.94 -2.82 -23.80
C PRO A 51 9.59 -2.29 -24.33
N ARG A 52 8.46 -2.65 -23.72
CA ARG A 52 7.11 -2.23 -24.13
C ARG A 52 6.53 -1.10 -23.29
N ALA A 53 7.27 -0.56 -22.32
CA ALA A 53 6.76 0.49 -21.45
C ALA A 53 6.55 1.81 -22.21
N ASP A 54 5.51 2.55 -21.84
CA ASP A 54 5.29 3.91 -22.35
C ASP A 54 6.28 4.90 -21.73
N LEU A 55 6.49 6.04 -22.40
CA LEU A 55 7.41 7.08 -21.91
C LEU A 55 7.10 7.53 -20.47
N TRP A 56 5.83 7.69 -20.11
CA TRP A 56 5.42 8.11 -18.76
C TRP A 56 5.70 7.04 -17.68
N GLN A 57 5.74 5.75 -18.07
CA GLN A 57 6.09 4.63 -17.20
C GLN A 57 7.60 4.59 -16.97
N TYR A 58 8.40 4.75 -18.02
CA TYR A 58 9.86 4.89 -17.91
C TYR A 58 10.26 6.10 -17.05
N LEU A 59 9.52 7.21 -17.16
CA LEU A 59 9.73 8.39 -16.33
C LEU A 59 9.24 8.21 -14.88
N GLY A 60 8.62 7.07 -14.52
CA GLY A 60 8.15 6.78 -13.16
C GLY A 60 7.00 7.67 -12.68
N LEU A 61 6.36 8.44 -13.56
CA LEU A 61 5.33 9.42 -13.20
C LEU A 61 4.07 8.74 -12.64
N GLY A 62 3.78 7.53 -13.09
CA GLY A 62 2.67 6.71 -12.58
C GLY A 62 2.76 6.46 -11.08
N SER A 63 3.96 6.13 -10.56
CA SER A 63 4.16 5.89 -9.13
C SER A 63 4.01 7.16 -8.29
N VAL A 64 4.42 8.31 -8.83
CA VAL A 64 4.24 9.61 -8.18
C VAL A 64 2.76 9.94 -8.08
N ALA A 65 2.02 9.89 -9.20
CA ALA A 65 0.58 10.12 -9.20
C ALA A 65 -0.17 9.14 -8.27
N TYR A 66 0.24 7.87 -8.29
CA TYR A 66 -0.34 6.81 -7.46
C TYR A 66 -0.28 7.15 -5.97
N ILE A 67 0.83 7.65 -5.42
CA ILE A 67 0.89 7.93 -3.98
C ILE A 67 -0.05 9.06 -3.55
N PHE A 68 -0.28 10.07 -4.42
CA PHE A 68 -1.22 11.15 -4.13
C PHE A 68 -2.67 10.65 -4.13
N ILE A 69 -3.02 9.83 -5.12
CA ILE A 69 -4.35 9.19 -5.23
C ILE A 69 -4.57 8.25 -4.04
N LEU A 70 -3.62 7.37 -3.75
CA LEU A 70 -3.70 6.44 -2.63
C LEU A 70 -3.83 7.17 -1.29
N ALA A 71 -3.06 8.26 -1.09
CA ALA A 71 -3.20 9.10 0.10
C ALA A 71 -4.59 9.72 0.21
N GLY A 72 -5.17 10.16 -0.90
CA GLY A 72 -6.51 10.73 -0.93
C GLY A 72 -7.57 9.70 -0.57
N LEU A 73 -7.51 8.52 -1.20
CA LEU A 73 -8.42 7.41 -0.94
C LEU A 73 -8.36 6.95 0.53
N LEU A 74 -7.15 6.71 1.05
CA LEU A 74 -6.98 6.32 2.46
C LEU A 74 -7.41 7.41 3.43
N TRP A 75 -7.10 8.68 3.11
CA TRP A 75 -7.52 9.80 3.93
C TRP A 75 -9.04 9.90 4.01
N LEU A 76 -9.74 9.87 2.87
CA LEU A 76 -11.20 9.92 2.78
C LEU A 76 -11.89 8.72 3.45
N LEU A 77 -11.36 7.51 3.24
CA LEU A 77 -11.95 6.29 3.79
C LEU A 77 -11.84 6.24 5.32
N ILE A 78 -10.76 6.77 5.90
CA ILE A 78 -10.53 6.68 7.35
C ILE A 78 -11.06 7.92 8.07
N LEU A 79 -11.26 9.05 7.37
CA LEU A 79 -11.75 10.30 7.94
C LEU A 79 -13.04 10.15 8.79
N PRO A 80 -14.07 9.39 8.37
CA PRO A 80 -15.31 9.23 9.16
C PRO A 80 -15.10 8.53 10.51
N LEU A 81 -14.00 7.80 10.68
CA LEU A 81 -13.63 7.12 11.93
C LEU A 81 -13.01 8.08 12.97
N LYS A 82 -12.94 9.39 12.67
CA LYS A 82 -12.38 10.44 13.52
C LYS A 82 -11.03 10.07 14.19
N PRO A 83 -10.03 9.61 13.41
CA PRO A 83 -8.66 9.40 13.91
C PRO A 83 -8.03 10.67 14.50
N ALA A 84 -7.19 10.51 15.52
CA ALA A 84 -6.39 11.60 16.07
C ALA A 84 -5.26 12.01 15.11
N HIS A 85 -4.90 13.28 15.07
CA HIS A 85 -3.79 13.80 14.24
C HIS A 85 -3.89 13.41 12.74
N TRP A 86 -5.11 13.25 12.22
CA TRP A 86 -5.34 12.83 10.85
C TRP A 86 -5.46 14.02 9.91
N SER A 87 -4.44 14.21 9.08
CA SER A 87 -4.42 15.19 8.01
C SER A 87 -3.93 14.53 6.74
N TYR A 88 -4.38 15.04 5.58
CA TYR A 88 -3.88 14.56 4.29
C TYR A 88 -2.34 14.63 4.21
N ARG A 89 -1.74 15.69 4.77
CA ARG A 89 -0.28 15.87 4.86
C ARG A 89 0.40 14.70 5.59
N ASN A 90 -0.13 14.27 6.74
CA ASN A 90 0.45 13.17 7.50
C ASN A 90 0.32 11.83 6.77
N VAL A 91 -0.83 11.59 6.13
CA VAL A 91 -1.09 10.37 5.35
C VAL A 91 -0.17 10.31 4.13
N LEU A 92 -0.04 11.42 3.39
CA LEU A 92 0.85 11.51 2.24
C LEU A 92 2.31 11.27 2.64
N LEU A 93 2.78 11.90 3.72
CA LEU A 93 4.13 11.64 4.23
C LEU A 93 4.33 10.17 4.59
N PHE A 94 3.40 9.58 5.34
CA PHE A 94 3.45 8.17 5.70
C PHE A 94 3.57 7.27 4.46
N ILE A 95 2.71 7.45 3.47
CA ILE A 95 2.71 6.64 2.24
C ILE A 95 4.00 6.84 1.45
N SER A 96 4.46 8.08 1.30
CA SER A 96 5.69 8.39 0.57
C SER A 96 6.93 7.78 1.22
N LEU A 97 7.03 7.79 2.56
CA LEU A 97 8.16 7.20 3.28
C LEU A 97 8.09 5.66 3.30
N ALA A 98 6.89 5.09 3.25
CA ALA A 98 6.65 3.65 3.14
C ALA A 98 6.88 3.09 1.72
N SER A 99 7.37 3.90 0.77
CA SER A 99 7.65 3.48 -0.61
C SER A 99 8.94 2.68 -0.77
N LEU A 100 9.91 2.79 0.15
CA LEU A 100 11.24 2.18 0.02
C LEU A 100 11.21 0.65 -0.19
N PRO A 101 10.36 -0.14 0.51
CA PRO A 101 10.28 -1.58 0.25
C PRO A 101 9.91 -1.92 -1.20
N ALA A 102 9.23 -1.02 -1.92
CA ALA A 102 8.86 -1.23 -3.32
C ALA A 102 10.07 -1.20 -4.27
N LEU A 103 11.27 -0.79 -3.82
CA LEU A 103 12.50 -0.94 -4.61
C LEU A 103 12.83 -2.41 -4.89
N LEU A 104 12.32 -3.36 -4.10
CA LEU A 104 12.50 -4.79 -4.40
C LEU A 104 11.92 -5.18 -5.76
N TYR A 105 10.89 -4.47 -6.24
CA TYR A 105 10.33 -4.67 -7.57
C TYR A 105 11.22 -4.17 -8.71
N ALA A 106 12.29 -3.44 -8.40
CA ALA A 106 13.21 -2.95 -9.41
C ALA A 106 14.34 -3.94 -9.73
N ILE A 107 14.41 -5.06 -9.00
CA ILE A 107 15.43 -6.08 -9.18
C ILE A 107 14.98 -7.00 -10.34
N PRO A 108 15.72 -7.04 -11.47
CA PRO A 108 15.33 -7.82 -12.63
C PRO A 108 15.71 -9.30 -12.44
N VAL A 109 14.96 -9.99 -11.58
CA VAL A 109 15.22 -11.39 -11.20
C VAL A 109 15.25 -12.31 -12.43
N GLU A 110 14.46 -12.00 -13.45
CA GLU A 110 14.35 -12.69 -14.74
C GLU A 110 15.69 -12.79 -15.48
N ARG A 111 16.64 -11.87 -15.22
CA ARG A 111 17.97 -11.90 -15.85
C ARG A 111 18.93 -12.89 -15.17
N PHE A 112 18.61 -13.33 -13.96
CA PHE A 112 19.53 -14.11 -13.12
C PHE A 112 19.05 -15.55 -12.86
N MET A 113 17.78 -15.87 -13.14
CA MET A 113 17.21 -17.18 -12.86
C MET A 113 16.28 -17.64 -13.99
N SER A 114 15.92 -18.94 -14.00
CA SER A 114 14.95 -19.45 -14.97
C SER A 114 13.57 -18.82 -14.76
N MET A 115 12.75 -18.83 -15.81
CA MET A 115 11.42 -18.20 -15.81
C MET A 115 10.55 -18.64 -14.63
N GLU A 116 10.52 -19.93 -14.32
CA GLU A 116 9.77 -20.47 -13.17
C GLU A 116 10.26 -19.89 -11.83
N HIS A 117 11.57 -19.86 -11.59
CA HIS A 117 12.12 -19.30 -10.36
C HIS A 117 11.92 -17.78 -10.27
N ALA A 118 11.98 -17.08 -11.40
CA ALA A 118 11.76 -15.63 -11.47
C ALA A 118 10.33 -15.26 -11.09
N GLN A 119 9.34 -16.03 -11.58
CA GLN A 119 7.94 -15.87 -11.20
C GLN A 119 7.74 -16.06 -9.70
N TRP A 120 8.30 -17.13 -9.12
CA TRP A 120 8.22 -17.35 -7.67
C TRP A 120 8.87 -16.21 -6.87
N ALA A 121 10.03 -15.73 -7.30
CA ALA A 121 10.71 -14.60 -6.66
C ALA A 121 9.85 -13.32 -6.71
N ASN A 122 9.24 -13.01 -7.85
CA ASN A 122 8.34 -11.86 -8.01
C ASN A 122 7.10 -11.97 -7.11
N VAL A 123 6.48 -13.15 -7.03
CA VAL A 123 5.36 -13.40 -6.12
C VAL A 123 5.77 -13.19 -4.67
N TRP A 124 6.94 -13.68 -4.26
CA TRP A 124 7.46 -13.47 -2.92
C TRP A 124 7.79 -12.00 -2.62
N PHE A 125 8.40 -11.28 -3.56
CA PHE A 125 8.62 -9.84 -3.42
C PHE A 125 7.30 -9.10 -3.24
N LEU A 126 6.28 -9.43 -4.04
CA LEU A 126 4.96 -8.83 -3.92
C LEU A 126 4.34 -9.13 -2.57
N ALA A 127 4.36 -10.38 -2.12
CA ALA A 127 3.83 -10.78 -0.82
C ALA A 127 4.54 -10.05 0.32
N ILE A 128 5.88 -10.06 0.36
CA ILE A 128 6.69 -9.41 1.40
C ILE A 128 6.39 -7.92 1.44
N VAL A 129 6.47 -7.22 0.31
CA VAL A 129 6.27 -5.77 0.25
C VAL A 129 4.82 -5.39 0.60
N ALA A 130 3.83 -6.12 0.09
CA ALA A 130 2.43 -5.88 0.40
C ALA A 130 2.15 -6.07 1.90
N THR A 131 2.56 -7.21 2.47
CA THR A 131 2.40 -7.49 3.91
C THR A 131 3.11 -6.45 4.76
N TRP A 132 4.33 -6.04 4.38
CA TRP A 132 5.08 -5.02 5.10
C TRP A 132 4.35 -3.68 5.11
N ARG A 133 3.83 -3.23 3.96
CA ARG A 133 3.07 -1.97 3.85
C ARG A 133 1.75 -2.01 4.63
N VAL A 134 1.05 -3.14 4.61
CA VAL A 134 -0.18 -3.34 5.41
C VAL A 134 0.13 -3.29 6.90
N ALA A 135 1.20 -3.96 7.35
CA ALA A 135 1.66 -3.90 8.73
C ALA A 135 2.05 -2.47 9.14
N LEU A 136 2.71 -1.71 8.26
CA LEU A 136 3.05 -0.31 8.52
C LEU A 136 1.80 0.55 8.67
N LEU A 137 0.79 0.34 7.83
CA LEU A 137 -0.49 1.05 7.92
C LEU A 137 -1.18 0.73 9.25
N PHE A 138 -1.22 -0.54 9.64
CA PHE A 138 -1.78 -0.98 10.92
C PHE A 138 -1.10 -0.27 12.09
N VAL A 139 0.23 -0.27 12.14
CA VAL A 139 1.01 0.39 13.19
C VAL A 139 0.82 1.91 13.18
N TYR A 140 0.74 2.52 12.00
CA TYR A 140 0.48 3.94 11.84
C TYR A 140 -0.91 4.33 12.39
N LEU A 141 -1.95 3.56 12.07
CA LEU A 141 -3.30 3.79 12.57
C LEU A 141 -3.41 3.57 14.08
N GLN A 142 -2.71 2.58 14.62
CA GLN A 142 -2.69 2.34 16.06
C GLN A 142 -1.95 3.46 16.82
N ARG A 143 -0.74 3.83 16.37
CA ARG A 143 0.16 4.69 17.15
C ARG A 143 -0.01 6.18 16.87
N VAL A 144 -0.24 6.55 15.61
CA VAL A 144 -0.37 7.96 15.20
C VAL A 144 -1.84 8.35 15.19
N ALA A 145 -2.70 7.54 14.56
CA ALA A 145 -4.13 7.82 14.45
C ALA A 145 -4.92 7.51 15.73
N LYS A 146 -4.28 6.82 16.70
CA LYS A 146 -4.85 6.45 18.02
C LYS A 146 -6.22 5.78 17.92
N LEU A 147 -6.41 4.95 16.90
CA LEU A 147 -7.63 4.17 16.73
C LEU A 147 -7.59 2.93 17.63
N PRO A 148 -8.72 2.48 18.21
CA PRO A 148 -8.78 1.24 18.96
C PRO A 148 -8.54 0.07 18.02
N LEU A 149 -8.02 -1.03 18.57
CA LEU A 149 -7.51 -2.15 17.79
C LEU A 149 -8.54 -2.70 16.78
N GLY A 150 -9.81 -2.88 17.20
CA GLY A 150 -10.88 -3.33 16.30
C GLY A 150 -11.12 -2.40 15.12
N THR A 151 -11.13 -1.08 15.35
CA THR A 151 -11.25 -0.09 14.27
C THR A 151 -10.02 -0.07 13.37
N VAL A 152 -8.81 -0.34 13.91
CA VAL A 152 -7.59 -0.47 13.09
C VAL A 152 -7.71 -1.66 12.14
N PHE A 153 -8.16 -2.82 12.63
CA PHE A 153 -8.39 -3.99 11.78
C PHE A 153 -9.36 -3.68 10.64
N ILE A 154 -10.51 -3.07 10.96
CA ILE A 154 -11.51 -2.67 9.97
C ILE A 154 -10.91 -1.68 8.96
N ALA A 155 -10.28 -0.60 9.44
CA ALA A 155 -9.72 0.44 8.59
C ALA A 155 -8.57 -0.04 7.69
N THR A 156 -7.86 -1.10 8.10
CA THR A 156 -6.77 -1.69 7.32
C THR A 156 -7.29 -2.69 6.28
N LEU A 157 -8.22 -3.57 6.67
CA LEU A 157 -8.71 -4.66 5.80
C LEU A 157 -9.78 -4.19 4.81
N LEU A 158 -10.65 -3.25 5.20
CA LEU A 158 -11.74 -2.78 4.35
C LEU A 158 -11.28 -2.25 2.98
N PRO A 159 -10.26 -1.36 2.86
CA PRO A 159 -9.81 -0.93 1.55
C PRO A 159 -9.25 -2.08 0.69
N LEU A 160 -8.61 -3.08 1.30
CA LEU A 160 -8.06 -4.23 0.57
C LEU A 160 -9.20 -5.11 0.02
N THR A 161 -10.16 -5.47 0.87
CA THR A 161 -11.30 -6.31 0.46
C THR A 161 -12.19 -5.57 -0.53
N LEU A 162 -12.40 -4.26 -0.36
CA LEU A 162 -13.13 -3.43 -1.30
C LEU A 162 -12.50 -3.45 -2.69
N ILE A 163 -11.17 -3.28 -2.79
CA ILE A 163 -10.46 -3.30 -4.07
C ILE A 163 -10.61 -4.68 -4.73
N ILE A 164 -10.35 -5.76 -4.00
CA ILE A 164 -10.43 -7.12 -4.55
C ILE A 164 -11.86 -7.42 -5.00
N THR A 165 -12.85 -7.22 -4.15
CA THR A 165 -14.26 -7.46 -4.48
C THR A 165 -14.74 -6.61 -5.66
N ALA A 166 -14.31 -5.34 -5.77
CA ALA A 166 -14.63 -4.50 -6.92
C ALA A 166 -13.98 -5.02 -8.22
N LEU A 167 -12.71 -5.46 -8.16
CA LEU A 167 -12.04 -6.05 -9.32
C LEU A 167 -12.70 -7.36 -9.75
N THR A 168 -13.12 -8.21 -8.80
CA THR A 168 -13.88 -9.43 -9.09
C THR A 168 -15.23 -9.11 -9.74
N ALA A 169 -15.99 -8.17 -9.17
CA ALA A 169 -17.32 -7.81 -9.68
C ALA A 169 -17.26 -7.23 -11.11
N LEU A 170 -16.15 -6.55 -11.45
CA LEU A 170 -15.89 -6.03 -12.79
C LEU A 170 -15.23 -7.06 -13.73
N ASN A 171 -15.00 -8.30 -13.28
CA ASN A 171 -14.24 -9.34 -13.98
C ASN A 171 -12.81 -8.91 -14.39
N LEU A 172 -12.21 -7.97 -13.66
CA LEU A 172 -10.87 -7.42 -13.92
C LEU A 172 -9.77 -8.09 -13.08
N GLU A 173 -10.13 -8.94 -12.11
CA GLU A 173 -9.16 -9.54 -11.18
C GLU A 173 -8.06 -10.35 -11.89
N HIS A 174 -8.42 -11.16 -12.90
CA HIS A 174 -7.47 -11.94 -13.68
C HIS A 174 -6.54 -11.05 -14.53
N VAL A 175 -7.06 -9.95 -15.08
CA VAL A 175 -6.28 -9.02 -15.90
C VAL A 175 -5.24 -8.29 -15.05
N VAL A 176 -5.65 -7.77 -13.90
CA VAL A 176 -4.75 -7.05 -12.99
C VAL A 176 -3.67 -7.98 -12.45
N PHE A 177 -4.04 -9.22 -12.10
CA PHE A 177 -3.08 -10.18 -11.57
C PHE A 177 -2.05 -10.60 -12.62
N ASN A 178 -2.46 -10.90 -13.85
CA ASN A 178 -1.53 -11.25 -14.93
C ASN A 178 -0.53 -10.11 -15.22
N ILE A 179 -1.02 -8.86 -15.20
CA ILE A 179 -0.17 -7.67 -15.35
C ILE A 179 0.78 -7.51 -14.14
N MET A 180 0.33 -7.81 -12.92
CA MET A 180 1.14 -7.67 -11.71
C MET A 180 2.20 -8.77 -11.54
N ALA A 181 1.92 -9.98 -12.01
CA ALA A 181 2.85 -11.12 -11.95
C ALA A 181 3.84 -11.17 -13.13
N GLY A 182 3.72 -10.25 -14.09
CA GLY A 182 4.58 -10.24 -15.30
C GLY A 182 4.31 -11.42 -16.23
N LEU A 183 3.12 -12.02 -16.16
CA LEU A 183 2.74 -13.18 -16.96
C LEU A 183 2.26 -12.69 -18.33
N ASP A 184 3.19 -12.52 -19.27
CA ASP A 184 2.85 -12.38 -20.69
C ASP A 184 2.19 -13.71 -21.14
N SER A 185 0.96 -13.59 -21.63
CA SER A 185 -0.05 -14.65 -21.82
C SER A 185 0.24 -15.69 -22.89
N VAL A 186 1.50 -16.00 -23.19
CA VAL A 186 1.84 -16.88 -24.31
C VAL A 186 2.15 -18.31 -23.89
N HIS A 187 3.06 -18.63 -22.97
CA HIS A 187 3.44 -20.03 -22.73
C HIS A 187 3.84 -20.30 -21.27
N ASP A 188 2.88 -20.65 -20.38
CA ASP A 188 3.10 -21.68 -19.35
C ASP A 188 1.85 -21.88 -18.48
N LYS A 189 1.20 -23.03 -18.61
CA LYS A 189 -0.02 -23.38 -17.86
C LYS A 189 0.26 -23.84 -16.42
N SER A 190 1.45 -24.32 -16.08
CA SER A 190 1.71 -25.00 -14.79
C SER A 190 1.98 -24.06 -13.61
N ALA A 191 2.72 -22.96 -13.80
CA ALA A 191 2.93 -21.94 -12.76
C ALA A 191 1.68 -21.08 -12.51
N ASN A 192 0.74 -21.12 -13.46
CA ASN A 192 -0.52 -20.39 -13.40
C ASN A 192 -1.45 -20.95 -12.31
N ASP A 193 -1.40 -22.27 -12.04
CA ASP A 193 -2.33 -22.93 -11.13
C ASP A 193 -2.17 -22.47 -9.66
N ALA A 194 -0.94 -22.31 -9.18
CA ALA A 194 -0.68 -21.83 -7.82
C ALA A 194 -1.08 -20.35 -7.65
N ALA A 195 -0.85 -19.54 -8.68
CA ALA A 195 -1.18 -18.13 -8.69
C ALA A 195 -2.70 -17.91 -8.74
N TYR A 196 -3.41 -18.70 -9.56
CA TYR A 196 -4.87 -18.76 -9.57
C TYR A 196 -5.44 -19.22 -8.23
N ALA A 197 -4.83 -20.21 -7.57
CA ALA A 197 -5.28 -20.67 -6.25
C ALA A 197 -5.17 -19.55 -5.19
N ILE A 198 -4.08 -18.77 -5.20
CA ILE A 198 -3.92 -17.62 -4.31
C ILE A 198 -4.96 -16.53 -4.62
N LEU A 199 -5.15 -16.20 -5.90
CA LEU A 199 -6.14 -15.22 -6.33
C LEU A 199 -7.55 -15.65 -5.90
N PHE A 200 -7.91 -16.91 -6.16
CA PHE A 200 -9.19 -17.49 -5.76
C PHE A 200 -9.40 -17.43 -4.25
N LEU A 201 -8.38 -17.79 -3.46
CA LEU A 201 -8.43 -17.72 -1.99
C LEU A 201 -8.63 -16.27 -1.51
N LEU A 202 -7.88 -15.31 -2.07
CA LEU A 202 -7.99 -13.90 -1.74
C LEU A 202 -9.36 -13.33 -2.12
N THR A 203 -9.87 -13.69 -3.28
CA THR A 203 -11.21 -13.29 -3.76
C THR A 203 -12.29 -13.87 -2.87
N TRP A 204 -12.25 -15.17 -2.59
CA TRP A 204 -13.18 -15.83 -1.68
C TRP A 204 -13.18 -15.19 -0.29
N PHE A 205 -12.00 -14.99 0.29
CA PHE A 205 -11.85 -14.32 1.59
C PHE A 205 -12.39 -12.88 1.54
N SER A 206 -12.08 -12.13 0.48
CA SER A 206 -12.50 -10.73 0.35
C SER A 206 -14.00 -10.60 0.22
N ILE A 207 -14.65 -11.42 -0.62
CA ILE A 207 -16.11 -11.42 -0.80
C ILE A 207 -16.81 -11.77 0.51
N LEU A 208 -16.32 -12.76 1.26
CA LEU A 208 -16.91 -13.14 2.54
C LEU A 208 -16.66 -12.09 3.63
N ALA A 209 -15.45 -11.55 3.72
CA ALA A 209 -15.07 -10.60 4.77
C ALA A 209 -15.68 -9.20 4.54
N PHE A 210 -15.85 -8.79 3.28
CA PHE A 210 -16.34 -7.45 2.90
C PHE A 210 -17.64 -7.04 3.61
N PRO A 211 -18.75 -7.80 3.59
CA PRO A 211 -19.98 -7.40 4.26
C PRO A 211 -19.82 -7.22 5.78
N PHE A 212 -19.05 -8.09 6.45
CA PHE A 212 -18.78 -7.97 7.88
C PHE A 212 -17.92 -6.74 8.20
N LEU A 213 -16.89 -6.49 7.40
CA LEU A 213 -16.02 -5.32 7.54
C LEU A 213 -16.79 -4.02 7.26
N LEU A 214 -17.66 -4.02 6.26
CA LEU A 214 -18.50 -2.88 5.91
C LEU A 214 -19.50 -2.56 7.03
N PHE A 215 -20.16 -3.58 7.58
CA PHE A 215 -21.03 -3.42 8.75
C PHE A 215 -20.25 -2.90 9.96
N GLY A 216 -19.10 -3.50 10.27
CA GLY A 216 -18.23 -3.06 11.36
C GLY A 216 -17.74 -1.62 11.18
N TYR A 217 -17.47 -1.20 9.95
CA TYR A 217 -17.08 0.17 9.61
C TYR A 217 -18.21 1.16 9.90
N PHE A 218 -19.42 0.90 9.43
CA PHE A 218 -20.57 1.76 9.74
C PHE A 218 -20.90 1.79 11.23
N TYR A 219 -20.81 0.64 11.91
CA TYR A 219 -20.96 0.55 13.36
C TYR A 219 -19.92 1.40 14.10
N ALA A 220 -18.64 1.32 13.70
CA ALA A 220 -17.56 2.13 14.28
C ALA A 220 -17.79 3.64 14.07
N ILE A 221 -18.27 4.05 12.89
CA ILE A 221 -18.64 5.45 12.62
C ILE A 221 -19.78 5.88 13.55
N TYR A 222 -20.84 5.08 13.64
CA TYR A 222 -22.01 5.38 14.46
C TYR A 222 -21.64 5.55 15.93
N HIS A 223 -20.93 4.58 16.51
CA HIS A 223 -20.50 4.61 17.90
C HIS A 223 -19.64 5.83 18.22
N ARG A 224 -18.75 6.24 17.30
CA ARG A 224 -17.93 7.45 17.48
C ARG A 224 -18.70 8.74 17.35
N ARG A 225 -19.78 8.78 16.57
CA ARG A 225 -20.65 9.95 16.48
C ARG A 225 -21.47 10.11 17.75
N VAL A 226 -22.02 9.02 18.28
CA VAL A 226 -22.81 9.04 19.53
C VAL A 226 -21.95 9.50 20.71
N LEU A 227 -20.76 8.90 20.90
CA LEU A 227 -19.84 9.32 21.97
C LEU A 227 -19.42 10.79 21.86
N ALA A 228 -19.28 11.33 20.65
CA ALA A 228 -18.93 12.74 20.48
C ALA A 228 -20.05 13.68 20.92
N VAL A 229 -21.32 13.27 20.75
CA VAL A 229 -22.49 14.06 21.18
C VAL A 229 -22.67 14.04 22.70
N GLU A 230 -22.25 12.97 23.38
CA GLU A 230 -22.34 12.87 24.85
C GLU A 230 -21.27 13.69 25.58
N VAL A 231 -20.08 13.87 24.99
CA VAL A 231 -18.98 14.65 25.59
C VAL A 231 -19.21 16.16 25.51
N ASP A 232 -20.03 16.62 24.55
CA ASP A 232 -20.37 18.04 24.38
C ASP A 232 -21.59 18.49 25.23
N LYS A 233 -22.15 17.60 26.06
CA LYS A 233 -23.21 17.90 27.03
C LYS A 233 -22.65 18.00 28.44
#